data_AF-A0A1C4XH83-F1
#
_entry.id   AF-A0A1C4XH83-F1
#
_cell.length_a   1.000
_cell.length_b   1.000
_cell.length_c   1.000
_cell.angle_alpha   90.00
_cell.angle_beta   90.00
_cell.angle_gamma   90.00
#
_symmetry.space_group_name_H-M   'P 1'
#
loop_
_entity.id
_entity.type
_entity.pdbx_description
1 polymer ?
#
loop_
_entity_poly.entity_id
_entity_poly.type
_entity_poly.pdbx_seq_one_letter_code
_entity_poly.pdbx_strand_id
1 'polypeptide(L)'
;MLQVEEGWPTYDAGLEFQGLAVSAMSETPKGEYLPSTPTALNLIWGALTDEMDAPGRGAPEQDAAAVRHMKQAAAEWLTVVDSPEDRAAYLDRWVHDECGYERSLS
;
A
#
# COMPACT_ATOMS: atom_id res chain seq x y z
N MET A 1 -6.34 11.37 -11.32
CA MET A 1 -7.23 11.66 -10.18
C MET A 1 -8.22 10.51 -10.10
N LEU A 2 -7.99 9.56 -9.19
CA LEU A 2 -8.85 8.39 -9.02
C LEU A 2 -10.21 8.85 -8.49
N GLN A 3 -11.23 8.84 -9.35
CA GLN A 3 -12.61 9.05 -8.94
C GLN A 3 -13.12 7.76 -8.32
N VAL A 4 -13.05 7.68 -7.00
CA VAL A 4 -13.66 6.57 -6.26
C VAL A 4 -15.07 7.00 -5.90
N GLU A 5 -16.05 6.42 -6.59
CA GLU A 5 -17.47 6.62 -6.30
C GLU A 5 -17.82 6.09 -4.90
N GLU A 6 -18.73 6.80 -4.24
CA GLU A 6 -19.21 6.49 -2.90
C GLU A 6 -20.03 5.19 -2.95
N GLY A 7 -19.48 4.10 -2.39
CA GLY A 7 -20.14 2.78 -2.35
C GLY A 7 -19.39 1.64 -3.05
N TRP A 8 -18.19 1.87 -3.58
CA TRP A 8 -17.38 0.77 -4.13
C TRP A 8 -16.95 -0.20 -3.01
N PRO A 9 -17.04 -1.54 -3.19
CA PRO A 9 -16.56 -2.47 -2.20
C PRO A 9 -15.07 -2.21 -1.93
N THR A 10 -14.74 -2.04 -0.65
CA THR A 10 -13.41 -1.79 -0.09
C THR A 10 -12.31 -2.64 -0.73
N TYR A 11 -12.67 -3.87 -1.10
CA TYR A 11 -11.82 -4.88 -1.73
C TYR A 11 -11.41 -4.53 -3.18
N ASP A 12 -12.31 -3.96 -3.99
CA ASP A 12 -12.04 -3.67 -5.40
C ASP A 12 -11.05 -2.49 -5.55
N ALA A 13 -11.18 -1.46 -4.72
CA ALA A 13 -10.23 -0.36 -4.67
C ALA A 13 -8.81 -0.82 -4.27
N GLY A 14 -8.75 -1.79 -3.36
CA GLY A 14 -7.49 -2.42 -3.01
C GLY A 14 -6.90 -3.24 -4.16
N LEU A 15 -7.71 -4.02 -4.88
CA LEU A 15 -7.24 -4.78 -6.03
C LEU A 15 -6.68 -3.88 -7.14
N GLU A 16 -7.29 -2.72 -7.39
CA GLU A 16 -6.72 -1.73 -8.31
C GLU A 16 -5.37 -1.21 -7.84
N PHE A 17 -5.22 -0.91 -6.54
CA PHE A 17 -3.94 -0.49 -5.98
C PHE A 17 -2.86 -1.57 -6.12
N GLN A 18 -3.18 -2.82 -5.77
CA GLN A 18 -2.27 -3.94 -5.92
C GLN A 18 -1.88 -4.13 -7.40
N GLY A 19 -2.84 -4.01 -8.32
CA GLY A 19 -2.58 -4.06 -9.76
C GLY A 19 -1.61 -2.98 -10.23
N LEU A 20 -1.80 -1.73 -9.80
CA LEU A 20 -0.91 -0.61 -10.13
C LEU A 20 0.50 -0.80 -9.55
N ALA A 21 0.62 -1.26 -8.31
CA ALA A 21 1.91 -1.55 -7.68
C ALA A 21 2.66 -2.69 -8.41
N VAL A 22 1.95 -3.76 -8.80
CA VAL A 22 2.52 -4.88 -9.56
C VAL A 22 2.94 -4.44 -10.98
N SER A 23 2.12 -3.64 -11.66
CA SER A 23 2.48 -3.08 -12.97
C SER A 23 3.73 -2.22 -12.90
N ALA A 24 3.82 -1.30 -11.94
CA ALA A 24 5.00 -0.45 -11.77
C ALA A 24 6.27 -1.26 -11.44
N MET A 25 6.14 -2.33 -10.64
CA MET A 25 7.26 -3.26 -10.42
C MET A 25 7.70 -3.98 -11.70
N SER A 26 6.75 -4.36 -12.57
CA SER A 26 7.06 -5.06 -13.83
C SER A 26 7.73 -4.16 -14.86
N GLU A 27 7.52 -2.85 -14.77
CA GLU A 27 8.13 -1.83 -15.64
C GLU A 27 9.49 -1.36 -15.13
N THR A 28 9.86 -1.68 -13.88
CA THR A 28 11.15 -1.31 -13.30
C THR A 28 12.30 -2.05 -14.01
N PRO A 29 13.32 -1.35 -14.54
CA PRO A 29 14.46 -1.97 -15.20
C PRO A 29 15.18 -3.00 -14.32
N LYS A 30 15.62 -4.12 -14.93
CA LYS A 30 16.45 -5.12 -14.24
C LYS A 30 17.72 -4.47 -13.68
N GLY A 31 17.85 -4.45 -12.36
CA GLY A 31 18.99 -3.88 -11.64
C GLY A 31 18.65 -2.69 -10.75
N GLU A 32 17.50 -2.04 -10.95
CA GLU A 32 16.97 -0.98 -10.08
C GLU A 32 15.93 -1.51 -9.07
N TYR A 33 15.70 -2.81 -9.14
CA TYR A 33 14.82 -3.55 -8.26
C TYR A 33 15.48 -3.74 -6.90
N LEU A 34 14.93 -3.13 -5.85
CA LEU A 34 15.31 -3.50 -4.50
C LEU A 34 14.73 -4.90 -4.23
N PRO A 35 15.55 -5.90 -3.86
CA PRO A 35 15.08 -7.27 -3.63
C PRO A 35 13.95 -7.37 -2.61
N SER A 36 13.87 -6.39 -1.70
CA SER A 36 12.85 -6.29 -0.65
C SER A 36 11.55 -5.62 -1.09
N THR A 37 11.48 -4.95 -2.25
CA THR A 37 10.28 -4.22 -2.69
C THR A 37 9.00 -5.06 -2.68
N PRO A 38 8.96 -6.28 -3.25
CA PRO A 38 7.73 -7.08 -3.22
C PRO A 38 7.36 -7.53 -1.82
N THR A 39 8.35 -7.87 -0.99
CA THR A 39 8.11 -8.26 0.39
C THR A 39 7.50 -7.10 1.17
N ALA A 40 8.08 -5.90 1.06
CA ALA A 40 7.57 -4.70 1.72
C ALA A 40 6.17 -4.32 1.24
N LEU A 41 5.92 -4.34 -0.08
CA LEU A 41 4.58 -4.07 -0.62
C LEU A 41 3.55 -5.11 -0.19
N ASN A 42 3.93 -6.39 -0.07
CA ASN A 42 3.05 -7.43 0.45
C ASN A 42 2.73 -7.24 1.94
N LEU A 43 3.69 -6.79 2.75
CA LEU A 43 3.47 -6.47 4.16
C LEU A 43 2.51 -5.28 4.32
N ILE A 44 2.73 -4.22 3.54
CA ILE A 44 1.85 -3.04 3.53
C ILE A 44 0.43 -3.45 3.10
N TRP A 45 0.32 -4.24 2.02
CA TRP A 45 -0.96 -4.76 1.55
C TRP A 45 -1.68 -5.58 2.63
N GLY A 46 -0.97 -6.52 3.26
CA GLY A 46 -1.51 -7.34 4.35
C GLY A 46 -2.05 -6.51 5.51
N ALA A 47 -1.27 -5.54 5.99
CA ALA A 47 -1.68 -4.66 7.08
C ALA A 47 -2.94 -3.85 6.73
N LEU A 48 -3.00 -3.28 5.52
CA LEU A 48 -4.17 -2.53 5.08
C LEU A 48 -5.41 -3.42 4.88
N THR A 49 -5.24 -4.69 4.48
CA THR A 49 -6.35 -5.65 4.43
C THR A 49 -6.81 -6.10 5.82
N ASP A 50 -5.89 -6.25 6.76
CA ASP A 50 -6.23 -6.58 8.15
C ASP A 50 -7.08 -5.46 8.79
N GLU A 51 -6.81 -4.20 8.47
CA GLU A 51 -7.67 -3.06 8.89
C GLU A 51 -9.10 -3.16 8.34
N MET A 52 -9.27 -3.61 7.09
CA MET A 52 -10.58 -3.81 6.47
C MET A 52 -11.35 -5.00 7.07
N ASP A 53 -10.64 -5.98 7.62
CA ASP A 53 -11.21 -7.19 8.23
C ASP A 53 -11.31 -7.12 9.76
N ALA A 54 -10.91 -5.99 10.37
CA ALA A 54 -10.93 -5.79 11.81
C ALA A 54 -12.35 -5.85 12.43
N PRO A 55 -12.49 -6.26 13.70
CA PRO A 55 -13.77 -6.22 14.42
C PRO A 55 -14.41 -4.82 14.36
N GLY A 56 -15.71 -4.76 14.05
CA GLY A 56 -16.42 -3.50 13.78
C GLY A 56 -16.67 -3.20 12.29
N ARG A 57 -16.16 -4.05 11.39
CA ARG A 57 -16.47 -4.08 9.95
C ARG A 57 -17.96 -3.91 9.65
N GLY A 58 -18.27 -3.09 8.64
CA GLY A 58 -19.63 -2.76 8.21
C GLY A 58 -20.21 -1.51 8.88
N ALA A 59 -19.49 -0.91 9.84
CA ALA A 59 -19.74 0.45 10.28
C ALA A 59 -19.18 1.42 9.22
N PRO A 60 -20.00 2.35 8.66
CA PRO A 60 -19.57 3.25 7.59
C PRO A 60 -18.31 4.03 7.91
N GLU A 61 -18.11 4.45 9.16
CA GLU A 61 -16.97 5.25 9.58
C GLU A 61 -15.66 4.46 9.60
N GLN A 62 -15.72 3.18 10.02
CA GLN A 62 -14.56 2.29 10.07
C GLN A 62 -14.16 1.86 8.66
N ASP A 63 -15.15 1.47 7.84
CA ASP A 63 -14.93 1.14 6.43
C ASP A 63 -14.34 2.37 5.69
N ALA A 64 -14.89 3.57 5.93
CA ALA A 64 -14.35 4.79 5.32
C ALA A 64 -12.93 5.13 5.81
N ALA A 65 -12.57 4.80 7.06
CA ALA A 65 -11.20 5.00 7.56
C ALA A 65 -10.20 4.07 6.87
N ALA A 66 -10.51 2.78 6.78
CA ALA A 66 -9.66 1.81 6.09
C ALA A 66 -9.50 2.16 4.60
N VAL A 67 -10.58 2.57 3.91
CA VAL A 67 -10.53 3.05 2.52
C VAL A 67 -9.62 4.27 2.38
N ARG A 68 -9.73 5.25 3.30
CA ARG A 68 -8.88 6.44 3.26
C ARG A 68 -7.41 6.06 3.43
N HIS A 69 -7.11 5.13 4.33
CA HIS A 69 -5.73 4.70 4.59
C HIS A 69 -5.12 3.97 3.39
N MET A 70 -5.89 3.08 2.75
CA MET A 70 -5.45 2.40 1.53
C MET A 70 -5.26 3.37 0.36
N LYS A 71 -6.15 4.36 0.19
CA LYS A 71 -5.99 5.42 -0.82
C LYS A 71 -4.75 6.28 -0.55
N GLN A 72 -4.44 6.55 0.71
CA GLN A 72 -3.27 7.33 1.10
C GLN A 72 -1.98 6.59 0.74
N ALA A 73 -1.85 5.32 1.15
CA ALA A 73 -0.72 4.46 0.77
C ALA A 73 -0.52 4.46 -0.76
N ALA A 74 -1.62 4.31 -1.50
CA ALA A 74 -1.61 4.32 -2.95
C ALA A 74 -1.14 5.63 -3.57
N ALA A 75 -1.69 6.75 -3.11
CA ALA A 75 -1.33 8.05 -3.61
C ALA A 75 0.15 8.35 -3.34
N GLU A 76 0.64 8.06 -2.14
CA GLU A 76 2.03 8.26 -1.76
C GLU A 76 2.98 7.39 -2.59
N TRP A 77 2.67 6.10 -2.77
CA TRP A 77 3.47 5.20 -3.63
C TRP A 77 3.62 5.76 -5.05
N LEU A 78 2.52 6.21 -5.66
CA LEU A 78 2.55 6.77 -7.02
C LEU A 78 3.38 8.05 -7.14
N THR A 79 3.61 8.78 -6.04
CA THR A 79 4.50 9.97 -6.07
C THR A 79 5.98 9.61 -6.02
N VAL A 80 6.32 8.43 -5.51
CA VAL A 80 7.71 8.00 -5.31
C VAL A 80 8.16 6.90 -6.28
N VAL A 81 7.22 6.28 -7.00
CA VAL A 81 7.44 5.05 -7.78
C VAL A 81 8.52 5.16 -8.84
N ASP A 82 8.84 6.35 -9.34
CA ASP A 82 9.87 6.56 -10.36
C ASP A 82 11.28 6.80 -9.77
N SER A 83 11.41 6.95 -8.45
CA SER A 83 12.66 7.27 -7.76
C SER A 83 13.10 6.10 -6.86
N PRO A 84 14.24 5.44 -7.14
CA PRO A 84 14.72 4.34 -6.31
C PRO A 84 14.92 4.70 -4.83
N GLU A 85 15.42 5.91 -4.56
CA GLU A 85 15.66 6.41 -3.20
C GLU A 85 14.35 6.69 -2.48
N ASP A 86 13.41 7.37 -3.13
CA ASP A 86 12.12 7.71 -2.51
C ASP A 86 11.26 6.45 -2.32
N ARG A 87 11.32 5.47 -3.25
CA ARG A 87 10.72 4.15 -3.05
C ARG A 87 11.25 3.48 -1.79
N ALA A 88 12.58 3.48 -1.60
CA ALA A 88 13.18 2.86 -0.42
C ALA A 88 12.70 3.55 0.87
N ALA A 89 12.66 4.88 0.89
CA ALA A 89 12.19 5.65 2.04
C ALA A 89 10.68 5.44 2.32
N TYR A 90 9.86 5.39 1.28
CA TYR A 90 8.44 5.05 1.39
C TYR A 90 8.25 3.66 2.02
N LEU A 91 8.96 2.66 1.49
CA LEU A 91 8.82 1.28 1.95
C LEU A 91 9.29 1.11 3.40
N ASP A 92 10.42 1.73 3.80
CA ASP A 92 10.90 1.68 5.19
C ASP A 92 9.88 2.29 6.15
N ARG A 93 9.42 3.52 5.88
CA ARG A 93 8.45 4.20 6.74
C ARG A 93 7.14 3.43 6.84
N TRP A 94 6.58 2.99 5.70
CA TRP A 94 5.29 2.30 5.72
C TRP A 94 5.37 0.96 6.44
N VAL A 95 6.39 0.15 6.17
CA VAL A 95 6.53 -1.16 6.84
C VAL A 95 6.74 -0.99 8.34
N HIS A 96 7.57 -0.05 8.77
CA HIS A 96 8.01 0.01 10.16
C HIS A 96 7.20 0.97 11.02
N ASP A 97 6.87 2.15 10.50
CA ASP A 97 6.24 3.20 11.28
C ASP A 97 4.72 3.18 11.14
N GLU A 98 4.19 2.93 9.94
CA GLU A 98 2.74 2.87 9.71
C GLU A 98 2.16 1.48 10.02
N CYS A 99 2.80 0.40 9.52
CA CYS A 99 2.34 -0.98 9.75
C CYS A 99 2.90 -1.61 11.03
N GLY A 100 3.94 -1.02 11.64
CA GLY A 100 4.49 -1.48 12.92
C GLY A 100 5.34 -2.76 12.87
N TYR A 101 5.80 -3.20 11.69
CA TYR A 101 6.71 -4.35 11.61
C TYR A 101 8.08 -3.99 12.17
N GLU A 102 8.75 -4.94 12.84
CA GLU A 102 10.07 -4.71 13.41
C GLU A 102 11.12 -4.42 12.31
N ARG A 103 11.98 -3.43 12.57
CA ARG A 103 13.20 -3.24 11.79
C ARG A 103 14.14 -4.40 12.12
N SER A 104 14.54 -5.17 11.12
CA SER A 104 15.64 -6.13 11.31
C SER A 104 16.89 -5.34 11.67
N LEU A 105 17.29 -5.41 12.95
CA LEU A 105 18.57 -4.92 13.41
C LEU A 105 19.66 -5.79 12.79
N SER A 106 20.26 -5.34 11.69
CA SER A 106 21.50 -5.90 11.17
C SER A 106 22.71 -5.36 11.92
#